data_AF-A0ABD5QA34-F1
#
_entry.id   AF-A0ABD5QA34-F1
#
_cell.length_a   1.000
_cell.length_b   1.000
_cell.length_c   1.000
_cell.angle_alpha   90.00
_cell.angle_beta   90.00
_cell.angle_gamma   90.00
#
_symmetry.space_group_name_H-M   'P 1'
#
loop_
_entity.id
_entity.type
_entity.pdbx_description
1 polymer ?
#
loop_
_entity_poly.entity_id
_entity_poly.type
_entity_poly.pdbx_seq_one_letter_code
_entity_poly.pdbx_strand_id
1 'polypeptide(L)'
;MASHGDELARTEYEALLDAAESYREALVVRLVGETGLRPRELTRIRPDNVHEQRSDPPRYLLSIPTESGGEDRRAYLPTAVEGELRRYVRNAGIAGDERVFSVGARRLQMLVSEVADRAATRRSDPSLAGISTDGLRRFFARRTLVAGVNPRAVKAAGGWGSFQSLEPYLPEPTDDALVAAFDPVEPDRIDRSDGTTASPPGIPGRHRAVTEAILESSTPAEIEAELCETLAGSDLGDDSVAGPPAYDLAWIERRTPEDGESPHAACGIDADRTADLPGSFEGSREERPGEVAVVEADGVDRSPESVAAVGVGYGDATYATLFVGADREGAFGTDERGWLSTVGRQAGHAVAAARRRTLLLSDTLVELEIVCRDGNSFFVSASAQLGCRFELDSLVSLTEATQLCYVRLEGAPPTDVFDLADADPGVDDCRLVGTGDEEWRVEFVLLGSSPIVTLTEYGTTVLAATIEEGVARIAAECSADAEIRAIVEGVRSAFPDSELAGKREVERSVRTASEFREGIEQRLTDRQEAALRAAYFGGYYDWPRESTAEEIADAMGISSPTLHNHLRKGQHELLRTFFDGPSTDETR
;
A
#
# COMPACT_ATOMS: atom_id res chain seq x y z
N MET A 1 2.84 -27.01 21.46
CA MET A 1 2.94 -26.14 22.65
C MET A 1 3.36 -24.77 22.15
N ALA A 2 2.39 -23.87 21.98
CA ALA A 2 2.57 -22.56 21.35
C ALA A 2 3.29 -21.59 22.31
N SER A 3 4.40 -21.01 21.85
CA SER A 3 5.15 -19.96 22.54
C SER A 3 4.35 -18.65 22.53
N HIS A 4 3.59 -18.38 23.59
CA HIS A 4 2.84 -17.14 23.83
C HIS A 4 3.74 -16.02 24.41
N GLY A 5 4.87 -15.72 23.75
CA GLY A 5 5.95 -14.95 24.36
C GLY A 5 6.02 -13.45 24.09
N ASP A 6 5.16 -12.87 23.25
CA ASP A 6 5.42 -11.53 22.67
C ASP A 6 4.20 -10.59 22.64
N GLU A 7 3.16 -10.89 23.42
CA GLU A 7 1.91 -10.11 23.46
C GLU A 7 1.77 -9.35 24.78
N LEU A 8 1.76 -8.01 24.70
CA LEU A 8 1.55 -7.16 25.87
C LEU A 8 0.16 -7.44 26.49
N ALA A 9 0.14 -8.03 27.68
CA ALA A 9 -1.07 -8.25 28.44
C ALA A 9 -1.55 -6.95 29.11
N ARG A 10 -2.83 -6.90 29.48
CA ARG A 10 -3.40 -5.74 30.19
C ARG A 10 -2.65 -5.43 31.50
N THR A 11 -2.25 -6.46 32.24
CA THR A 11 -1.49 -6.33 33.49
C THR A 11 -0.09 -5.77 33.27
N GLU A 12 0.53 -6.09 32.14
CA GLU A 12 1.85 -5.57 31.75
C GLU A 12 1.75 -4.11 31.29
N TYR A 13 0.70 -3.77 30.52
CA TYR A 13 0.38 -2.38 30.19
C TYR A 13 0.12 -1.52 31.44
N GLU A 14 -0.60 -2.05 32.43
CA GLU A 14 -0.79 -1.37 33.73
C GLU A 14 0.54 -1.20 34.48
N ALA A 15 1.46 -2.17 34.39
CA ALA A 15 2.80 -2.04 34.96
C ALA A 15 3.65 -0.94 34.29
N LEU A 16 3.49 -0.69 32.99
CA LEU A 16 4.12 0.45 32.31
C LEU A 16 3.60 1.78 32.86
N LEU A 17 2.28 1.90 33.05
CA LEU A 17 1.67 3.10 33.62
C LEU A 17 2.13 3.35 35.06
N ASP A 18 2.24 2.29 35.87
CA ASP A 18 2.80 2.36 37.23
C ASP A 18 4.29 2.77 37.24
N ALA A 19 5.01 2.48 36.15
CA ALA A 19 6.44 2.77 36.03
C ALA A 19 6.77 4.15 35.43
N ALA A 20 5.77 4.87 34.93
CA ALA A 20 5.91 6.25 34.51
C ALA A 20 6.20 7.15 35.72
N GLU A 21 7.28 7.94 35.66
CA GLU A 21 7.72 8.84 36.73
C GLU A 21 7.17 10.26 36.54
N SER A 22 6.69 10.58 35.34
CA SER A 22 6.07 11.86 35.03
C SER A 22 4.69 11.72 34.36
N TYR A 23 3.86 12.75 34.52
CA TYR A 23 2.58 12.85 33.80
C TYR A 23 2.75 12.77 32.28
N ARG A 24 3.86 13.32 31.77
CA ARG A 24 4.18 13.29 30.34
C ARG A 24 4.39 11.85 29.86
N GLU A 25 5.16 11.07 30.61
CA GLU A 25 5.44 9.67 30.28
C GLU A 25 4.17 8.83 30.26
N ALA A 26 3.37 8.92 31.33
CA ALA A 26 2.10 8.21 31.42
C ALA A 26 1.15 8.62 30.28
N LEU A 27 1.11 9.91 29.92
CA LEU A 27 0.27 10.40 28.82
C LEU A 27 0.74 9.86 27.46
N VAL A 28 2.04 9.81 27.19
CA VAL A 28 2.57 9.22 25.93
C VAL A 28 2.20 7.75 25.84
N VAL A 29 2.43 6.96 26.89
CA VAL A 29 2.07 5.53 26.92
C VAL A 29 0.57 5.35 26.66
N ARG A 30 -0.28 6.19 27.25
CA ARG A 30 -1.73 6.16 27.04
C ARG A 30 -2.15 6.57 25.63
N LEU A 31 -1.59 7.64 25.09
CA LEU A 31 -1.95 8.08 23.74
C LEU A 31 -1.56 7.00 22.73
N VAL A 32 -0.39 6.38 22.85
CA VAL A 32 0.00 5.28 21.94
C VAL A 32 -0.85 4.03 22.19
N GLY A 33 -0.90 3.55 23.44
CA GLY A 33 -1.53 2.28 23.81
C GLY A 33 -3.05 2.26 23.86
N GLU A 34 -3.69 3.43 23.93
CA GLU A 34 -5.14 3.52 24.05
C GLU A 34 -5.84 4.19 22.87
N THR A 35 -5.10 4.93 22.05
CA THR A 35 -5.66 5.60 20.86
C THR A 35 -5.01 5.14 19.56
N GLY A 36 -3.88 4.43 19.64
CA GLY A 36 -3.16 3.91 18.47
C GLY A 36 -2.34 4.97 17.74
N LEU A 37 -2.11 6.15 18.35
CA LEU A 37 -1.34 7.22 17.75
C LEU A 37 0.13 6.82 17.52
N ARG A 38 0.65 7.21 16.37
CA ARG A 38 2.07 7.08 16.01
C ARG A 38 2.89 8.19 16.68
N PRO A 39 4.16 7.96 17.01
CA PRO A 39 5.03 9.00 17.58
C PRO A 39 5.09 10.28 16.73
N ARG A 40 5.15 10.18 15.40
CA ARG A 40 5.11 11.34 14.49
C ARG A 40 3.81 12.13 14.58
N GLU A 41 2.67 11.47 14.78
CA GLU A 41 1.37 12.12 14.97
C GLU A 41 1.33 12.87 16.31
N LEU A 42 1.90 12.29 17.38
CA LEU A 42 1.99 12.94 18.69
C LEU A 42 2.76 14.28 18.65
N THR A 43 3.75 14.42 17.77
CA THR A 43 4.49 15.69 17.65
C THR A 43 3.65 16.83 17.06
N ARG A 44 2.53 16.51 16.40
CA ARG A 44 1.69 17.46 15.65
C ARG A 44 0.43 17.87 16.38
N ILE A 45 -0.04 17.07 17.34
CA ILE A 45 -1.30 17.34 18.05
C ILE A 45 -1.20 18.59 18.93
N ARG A 46 -2.30 19.34 18.94
CA ARG A 46 -2.54 20.57 19.72
C ARG A 46 -3.82 20.40 20.55
N PRO A 47 -3.98 21.11 21.66
CA PRO A 47 -5.22 21.04 22.44
C PRO A 47 -6.48 21.34 21.61
N ASP A 48 -6.41 22.28 20.66
CA ASP A 48 -7.54 22.65 19.78
C ASP A 48 -7.95 21.55 18.79
N ASN A 49 -7.14 20.48 18.66
CA ASN A 49 -7.49 19.33 17.81
C ASN A 49 -8.46 18.36 18.49
N VAL A 50 -8.80 18.56 19.76
CA VAL A 50 -9.76 17.71 20.48
C VAL A 50 -11.18 18.20 20.22
N HIS A 51 -12.01 17.32 19.67
CA HIS A 51 -13.40 17.60 19.32
C HIS A 51 -14.36 16.74 20.14
N GLU A 52 -15.23 17.39 20.90
CA GLU A 52 -16.33 16.74 21.60
C GLU A 52 -17.49 16.44 20.63
N GLN A 53 -17.89 15.18 20.57
CA GLN A 53 -19.07 14.73 19.84
C GLN A 53 -20.30 14.79 20.75
N ARG A 54 -21.42 15.26 20.19
CA ARG A 54 -22.70 15.37 20.90
C ARG A 54 -23.29 13.97 21.16
N SER A 55 -22.89 13.37 22.27
CA SER A 55 -23.41 12.11 22.79
C SER A 55 -23.54 12.19 24.31
N ASP A 56 -24.39 11.35 24.90
CA ASP A 56 -24.49 11.21 26.36
C ASP A 56 -24.11 9.78 26.77
N PRO A 57 -22.97 9.56 27.45
CA PRO A 57 -21.95 10.55 27.87
C PRO A 57 -21.11 11.09 26.69
N PRO A 58 -20.40 12.23 26.86
CA PRO A 58 -19.61 12.85 25.78
C PRO A 58 -18.47 11.93 25.31
N ARG A 59 -18.25 11.92 23.99
CA ARG A 59 -17.17 11.19 23.32
C ARG A 59 -16.26 12.18 22.61
N TYR A 60 -14.97 11.87 22.54
CA TYR A 60 -13.97 12.77 21.97
C TYR A 60 -13.30 12.13 20.76
N LEU A 61 -13.09 12.94 19.74
CA LEU A 61 -12.23 12.62 18.60
C LEU A 61 -11.04 13.58 18.64
N LEU A 62 -9.88 13.08 18.24
CA LEU A 62 -8.67 13.88 18.08
C LEU A 62 -8.36 13.96 16.59
N SER A 63 -8.45 15.16 16.01
CA SER A 63 -7.99 15.38 14.63
C SER A 63 -6.46 15.39 14.61
N ILE A 64 -5.87 14.66 13.68
CA ILE A 64 -4.43 14.60 13.50
C ILE A 64 -4.09 15.52 12.33
N PRO A 65 -3.30 16.59 12.56
CA PRO A 65 -2.95 17.48 11.46
C PRO A 65 -1.98 16.82 10.48
N THR A 66 -2.16 17.06 9.18
CA THR A 66 -1.09 16.88 8.20
C THR A 66 0.01 17.91 8.45
N GLU A 67 1.21 17.70 7.91
CA GLU A 67 2.31 18.67 8.05
C GLU A 67 1.99 20.02 7.39
N SER A 68 1.17 20.01 6.33
CA SER A 68 0.70 21.18 5.60
C SER A 68 -0.43 21.94 6.31
N GLY A 69 -0.92 21.45 7.46
CA GLY A 69 -1.98 22.09 8.25
C GLY A 69 -3.41 21.65 7.93
N GLY A 70 -3.60 20.60 7.12
CA GLY A 70 -4.89 19.94 6.89
C GLY A 70 -5.21 18.86 7.94
N GLU A 71 -6.31 18.13 7.78
CA GLU A 71 -6.65 16.97 8.63
C GLU A 71 -6.21 15.68 7.92
N ASP A 72 -5.31 14.91 8.54
CA ASP A 72 -4.81 13.62 8.04
C ASP A 72 -5.87 12.54 8.31
N ARG A 73 -6.19 12.36 9.60
CA ARG A 73 -7.22 11.43 10.07
C ARG A 73 -7.74 11.84 11.45
N ARG A 74 -8.81 11.19 11.88
CA ARG A 74 -9.34 11.32 13.25
C ARG A 74 -9.07 10.05 14.06
N ALA A 75 -8.45 10.22 15.22
CA ALA A 75 -8.33 9.15 16.21
C ALA A 75 -9.48 9.24 17.22
N TYR A 76 -9.94 8.08 17.69
CA TYR A 76 -10.85 8.04 18.83
C TYR A 76 -10.06 8.33 20.11
N LEU A 77 -10.49 9.31 20.89
CA LEU A 77 -9.85 9.69 22.14
C LEU A 77 -10.74 9.25 23.32
N PRO A 78 -10.37 8.16 24.04
CA PRO A 78 -11.13 7.71 25.19
C PRO A 78 -11.26 8.82 26.23
N THR A 79 -12.43 8.93 26.85
CA THR A 79 -12.74 9.96 27.87
C THR A 79 -11.71 10.02 29.00
N ALA A 80 -11.16 8.87 29.42
CA ALA A 80 -10.12 8.82 30.45
C ALA A 80 -8.78 9.40 29.97
N VAL A 81 -8.43 9.23 28.70
CA VAL A 81 -7.20 9.77 28.10
C VAL A 81 -7.35 11.25 27.82
N GLU A 82 -8.53 11.70 27.36
CA GLU A 82 -8.86 13.12 27.22
C GLU A 82 -8.69 13.86 28.55
N GLY A 83 -9.20 13.30 29.65
CA GLY A 83 -9.06 13.90 30.97
C GLY A 83 -7.60 14.07 31.41
N GLU A 84 -6.73 13.08 31.13
CA GLU A 84 -5.29 13.18 31.40
C GLU A 84 -4.58 14.16 30.47
N LEU A 85 -4.93 14.19 29.18
CA LEU A 85 -4.40 15.17 28.22
C LEU A 85 -4.73 16.60 28.66
N ARG A 86 -6.00 16.86 28.98
CA ARG A 86 -6.47 18.16 29.46
C ARG A 86 -5.77 18.57 30.76
N ARG A 87 -5.51 17.60 31.66
CA ARG A 87 -4.76 17.84 32.89
C ARG A 87 -3.30 18.20 32.62
N TYR A 88 -2.63 17.48 31.71
CA TYR A 88 -1.26 17.77 31.31
C TYR A 88 -1.13 19.16 30.68
N VAL A 89 -1.98 19.49 29.71
CA VAL A 89 -2.02 20.80 29.02
C VAL A 89 -2.17 21.94 30.03
N ARG A 90 -3.12 21.83 30.97
CA ARG A 90 -3.32 22.85 32.02
C ARG A 90 -2.11 22.99 32.95
N ASN A 91 -1.50 21.88 33.35
CA ASN A 91 -0.36 21.90 34.27
C ASN A 91 0.91 22.44 33.61
N ALA A 92 1.09 22.18 32.32
CA ALA A 92 2.22 22.65 31.53
C ALA A 92 2.03 24.08 30.99
N GLY A 93 0.81 24.63 31.04
CA GLY A 93 0.49 25.97 30.55
C GLY A 93 0.48 26.08 29.03
N ILE A 94 0.16 24.99 28.34
CA ILE A 94 0.19 24.89 26.86
C ILE A 94 -1.03 25.60 26.28
N ALA A 95 -0.81 26.50 25.32
CA ALA A 95 -1.89 27.22 24.62
C ALA A 95 -2.65 26.30 23.64
N GLY A 96 -3.87 26.71 23.24
CA GLY A 96 -4.75 25.90 22.38
C GLY A 96 -4.14 25.52 21.03
N ASP A 97 -3.34 26.42 20.47
CA ASP A 97 -2.66 26.31 19.18
C ASP A 97 -1.22 25.79 19.28
N GLU A 98 -0.71 25.57 20.49
CA GLU A 98 0.65 25.08 20.74
C GLU A 98 0.70 23.55 20.69
N ARG A 99 1.85 23.01 20.25
CA ARG A 99 2.08 21.55 20.23
C ARG A 99 2.06 21.00 21.65
N VAL A 100 1.28 19.93 21.89
CA VAL A 100 1.24 19.25 23.19
C VAL A 100 2.62 18.71 23.58
N PHE A 101 3.38 18.21 22.60
CA PHE A 101 4.75 17.76 22.81
C PHE A 101 5.70 18.54 21.90
N SER A 102 6.67 19.23 22.50
CA SER A 102 7.68 20.03 21.80
C SER A 102 8.94 19.25 21.40
N VAL A 103 8.88 17.92 21.35
CA VAL A 103 10.02 17.05 21.03
C VAL A 103 9.71 16.20 19.80
N GLY A 104 10.76 15.71 19.12
CA GLY A 104 10.62 14.81 17.99
C GLY A 104 10.12 13.41 18.34
N ALA A 105 9.70 12.67 17.32
CA ALA A 105 9.15 11.31 17.43
C ALA A 105 10.10 10.35 18.15
N ARG A 106 11.41 10.40 17.82
CA ARG A 106 12.46 9.61 18.47
C ARG A 106 12.48 9.79 19.99
N ARG A 107 12.35 11.02 20.49
CA ARG A 107 12.38 11.27 21.95
C ARG A 107 11.14 10.67 22.63
N LEU A 108 9.99 10.66 21.96
CA LEU A 108 8.78 10.01 22.46
C LEU A 108 8.91 8.48 22.47
N GLN A 109 9.55 7.90 21.44
CA GLN A 109 9.87 6.47 21.41
C GLN A 109 10.83 6.08 22.53
N MET A 110 11.94 6.80 22.68
CA MET A 110 12.91 6.59 23.77
C MET A 110 12.24 6.66 25.14
N LEU A 111 11.34 7.61 25.32
CA LEU A 111 10.58 7.76 26.56
C LEU A 111 9.77 6.50 26.88
N VAL A 112 9.15 5.86 25.89
CA VAL A 112 8.40 4.61 26.09
C VAL A 112 9.35 3.47 26.45
N SER A 113 10.49 3.35 25.76
CA SER A 113 11.52 2.35 26.09
C SER A 113 12.07 2.54 27.51
N GLU A 114 12.34 3.77 27.92
CA GLU A 114 12.79 4.09 29.28
C GLU A 114 11.74 3.70 30.34
N VAL A 115 10.44 3.90 30.06
CA VAL A 115 9.35 3.45 30.94
C VAL A 115 9.29 1.92 31.00
N ALA A 116 9.47 1.24 29.87
CA ALA A 116 9.47 -0.22 29.76
C ALA A 116 10.61 -0.86 30.56
N ASP A 117 11.83 -0.36 30.43
CA ASP A 117 13.00 -0.83 31.18
C ASP A 117 12.82 -0.63 32.70
N ARG A 118 12.21 0.50 33.09
CA ARG A 118 11.85 0.73 34.50
C ARG A 118 10.76 -0.23 34.99
N ALA A 119 9.75 -0.51 34.17
CA ALA A 119 8.70 -1.46 34.51
C ALA A 119 9.27 -2.86 34.73
N ALA A 120 10.16 -3.30 33.84
CA ALA A 120 10.89 -4.57 33.95
C ALA A 120 11.67 -4.68 35.26
N THR A 121 12.41 -3.61 35.60
CA THR A 121 13.19 -3.54 36.84
C THR A 121 12.29 -3.57 38.08
N ARG A 122 11.18 -2.81 38.10
CA ARG A 122 10.28 -2.71 39.26
C ARG A 122 9.47 -3.97 39.52
N ARG A 123 9.06 -4.66 38.45
CA ARG A 123 8.29 -5.91 38.53
C ARG A 123 9.18 -7.16 38.60
N SER A 124 10.50 -7.00 38.45
CA SER A 124 11.45 -8.10 38.27
C SER A 124 11.02 -9.02 37.11
N ASP A 125 10.53 -8.41 36.03
CA ASP A 125 9.96 -9.11 34.87
C ASP A 125 10.66 -8.66 33.58
N PRO A 126 11.63 -9.44 33.07
CA PRO A 126 12.37 -9.09 31.86
C PRO A 126 11.52 -8.99 30.60
N SER A 127 10.31 -9.59 30.56
CA SER A 127 9.43 -9.49 29.37
C SER A 127 8.97 -8.06 29.09
N LEU A 128 8.98 -7.21 30.13
CA LEU A 128 8.60 -5.80 30.02
C LEU A 128 9.71 -4.95 29.38
N ALA A 129 10.96 -5.44 29.36
CA ALA A 129 12.05 -4.70 28.75
C ALA A 129 11.91 -4.72 27.23
N GLY A 130 12.19 -3.59 26.56
CA GLY A 130 12.07 -3.50 25.11
C GLY A 130 10.65 -3.29 24.55
N ILE A 131 9.62 -3.14 25.40
CA ILE A 131 8.29 -2.72 24.91
C ILE A 131 8.41 -1.36 24.22
N SER A 132 8.09 -1.33 22.93
CA SER A 132 8.18 -0.14 22.08
C SER A 132 6.83 0.55 21.90
N THR A 133 6.84 1.71 21.24
CA THR A 133 5.61 2.37 20.80
C THR A 133 4.80 1.50 19.83
N ASP A 134 5.45 0.65 19.03
CA ASP A 134 4.74 -0.29 18.18
C ASP A 134 4.02 -1.36 19.03
N GLY A 135 4.71 -1.95 20.02
CA GLY A 135 4.09 -2.91 20.95
C GLY A 135 2.84 -2.34 21.64
N LEU A 136 2.86 -1.06 22.01
CA LEU A 136 1.69 -0.34 22.51
C LEU A 136 0.58 -0.17 21.45
N ARG A 137 0.92 0.12 20.19
CA ARG A 137 -0.07 0.19 19.10
C ARG A 137 -0.69 -1.17 18.78
N ARG A 138 0.09 -2.25 18.83
CA ARG A 138 -0.41 -3.64 18.72
C ARG A 138 -1.37 -3.96 19.85
N PHE A 139 -1.02 -3.57 21.08
CA PHE A 139 -1.91 -3.67 22.24
C PHE A 139 -3.24 -2.92 22.02
N PHE A 140 -3.19 -1.70 21.49
CA PHE A 140 -4.39 -0.94 21.10
C PHE A 140 -5.26 -1.69 20.08
N ALA A 141 -4.68 -2.18 18.99
CA ALA A 141 -5.44 -2.86 17.93
C ALA A 141 -6.12 -4.11 18.49
N ARG A 142 -5.36 -4.98 19.16
CA ARG A 142 -5.86 -6.23 19.77
C ARG A 142 -6.94 -5.99 20.79
N ARG A 143 -6.71 -5.10 21.79
CA ARG A 143 -7.69 -4.86 22.87
C ARG A 143 -9.03 -4.39 22.30
N THR A 144 -8.98 -3.60 21.22
CA THR A 144 -10.16 -2.97 20.63
C THR A 144 -10.92 -3.95 19.75
N LEU A 145 -10.21 -4.79 18.99
CA LEU A 145 -10.80 -5.87 18.18
C LEU A 145 -11.40 -6.98 19.05
N VAL A 146 -10.70 -7.40 20.10
CA VAL A 146 -11.22 -8.38 21.08
C VAL A 146 -12.46 -7.84 21.82
N ALA A 147 -12.56 -6.52 21.99
CA ALA A 147 -13.77 -5.87 22.53
C ALA A 147 -14.95 -5.82 21.54
N GLY A 148 -14.80 -6.40 20.34
CA GLY A 148 -15.86 -6.48 19.33
C GLY A 148 -16.06 -5.18 18.53
N VAL A 149 -15.11 -4.25 18.57
CA VAL A 149 -15.19 -3.03 17.76
C VAL A 149 -14.98 -3.39 16.30
N ASN A 150 -15.80 -2.79 15.43
CA ASN A 150 -15.73 -2.99 13.99
C ASN A 150 -14.30 -2.78 13.46
N PRO A 151 -13.68 -3.73 12.75
CA PRO A 151 -12.31 -3.61 12.25
C PRO A 151 -12.07 -2.38 11.37
N ARG A 152 -13.09 -1.91 10.63
CA ARG A 152 -12.99 -0.67 9.85
C ARG A 152 -12.80 0.55 10.75
N ALA A 153 -13.51 0.58 11.88
CA ALA A 153 -13.38 1.65 12.86
C ALA A 153 -12.00 1.60 13.55
N VAL A 154 -11.48 0.42 13.88
CA VAL A 154 -10.13 0.26 14.44
C VAL A 154 -9.06 0.68 13.44
N LYS A 155 -9.20 0.30 12.17
CA LYS A 155 -8.31 0.71 11.07
C LYS A 155 -8.23 2.23 10.96
N ALA A 156 -9.38 2.89 10.86
CA ALA A 156 -9.48 4.35 10.74
C ALA A 156 -8.93 5.06 11.99
N ALA A 157 -9.39 4.65 13.18
CA ALA A 157 -9.02 5.29 14.43
C ALA A 157 -7.55 5.08 14.82
N GLY A 158 -6.95 3.96 14.42
CA GLY A 158 -5.54 3.63 14.68
C GLY A 158 -4.56 3.98 13.54
N GLY A 159 -5.06 4.46 12.40
CA GLY A 159 -4.22 4.84 11.25
C GLY A 159 -3.52 3.64 10.60
N TRP A 160 -4.22 2.52 10.45
CA TRP A 160 -3.70 1.32 9.81
C TRP A 160 -3.91 1.37 8.29
N GLY A 161 -2.84 1.14 7.52
CA GLY A 161 -2.87 1.24 6.05
C GLY A 161 -3.80 0.22 5.39
N SER A 162 -3.83 -1.01 5.90
CA SER A 162 -4.61 -2.12 5.32
C SER A 162 -5.36 -2.95 6.38
N PHE A 163 -6.32 -3.77 5.94
CA PHE A 163 -6.96 -4.78 6.81
C PHE A 163 -6.03 -5.96 7.10
N GLN A 164 -5.12 -6.29 6.18
CA GLN A 164 -4.14 -7.35 6.36
C GLN A 164 -3.20 -7.06 7.54
N SER A 165 -2.87 -5.79 7.78
CA SER A 165 -2.12 -5.37 8.97
C SER A 165 -2.88 -5.59 10.29
N LEU A 166 -4.21 -5.71 10.25
CA LEU A 166 -5.05 -5.99 11.41
C LEU A 166 -5.36 -7.48 11.59
N GLU A 167 -5.24 -8.28 10.54
CA GLU A 167 -5.54 -9.72 10.51
C GLU A 167 -4.91 -10.51 11.67
N PRO A 168 -3.62 -10.30 12.05
CA PRO A 168 -3.01 -11.02 13.17
C PRO A 168 -3.69 -10.78 14.53
N TYR A 169 -4.48 -9.71 14.66
CA TYR A 169 -5.18 -9.34 15.89
C TYR A 169 -6.67 -9.68 15.86
N LEU A 170 -7.17 -10.17 14.72
CA LEU A 170 -8.52 -10.67 14.62
C LEU A 170 -8.58 -12.04 15.28
N PRO A 171 -9.46 -12.24 16.28
CA PRO A 171 -9.66 -13.58 16.82
C PRO A 171 -10.18 -14.50 15.70
N GLU A 172 -9.61 -15.70 15.58
CA GLU A 172 -10.19 -16.73 14.73
C GLU A 172 -11.64 -16.99 15.20
N PRO A 173 -12.64 -16.88 14.30
CA PRO A 173 -14.03 -17.05 14.70
C PRO A 173 -14.26 -18.52 15.06
N THR A 174 -14.97 -18.76 16.17
CA THR A 174 -15.44 -20.10 16.51
C THR A 174 -16.53 -20.54 15.51
N ASP A 175 -16.77 -21.85 15.39
CA ASP A 175 -17.84 -22.38 14.54
C ASP A 175 -19.20 -21.71 14.83
N ASP A 176 -19.53 -21.48 16.11
CA ASP A 176 -20.76 -20.78 16.51
C ASP A 176 -20.78 -19.30 16.05
N ALA A 177 -19.63 -18.61 16.09
CA ALA A 177 -19.51 -17.23 15.62
C ALA A 177 -19.58 -17.13 14.10
N LEU A 178 -19.05 -18.14 13.39
CA LEU A 178 -19.21 -18.27 11.95
C LEU A 178 -20.69 -18.45 11.59
N VAL A 179 -21.40 -19.39 12.22
CA VAL A 179 -22.83 -19.61 11.96
C VAL A 179 -23.62 -18.32 12.22
N ALA A 180 -23.45 -17.69 13.38
CA ALA A 180 -24.17 -16.46 13.73
C ALA A 180 -23.84 -15.27 12.80
N ALA A 181 -22.64 -15.21 12.22
CA ALA A 181 -22.26 -14.15 11.28
C ALA A 181 -22.92 -14.32 9.90
N PHE A 182 -23.24 -15.55 9.50
CA PHE A 182 -23.88 -15.86 8.21
C PHE A 182 -25.40 -16.03 8.32
N ASP A 183 -25.96 -16.18 9.54
CA ASP A 183 -27.41 -16.20 9.79
C ASP A 183 -28.21 -15.09 9.07
N PRO A 184 -27.75 -13.82 8.98
CA PRO A 184 -28.49 -12.76 8.29
C PRO A 184 -28.47 -12.87 6.76
N VAL A 185 -27.58 -13.70 6.20
CA VAL A 185 -27.36 -13.87 4.75
C VAL A 185 -27.90 -15.21 4.24
N GLU A 186 -28.21 -16.14 5.14
CA GLU A 186 -29.07 -17.27 4.83
C GLU A 186 -30.52 -16.77 4.72
N PRO A 187 -31.13 -16.77 3.52
CA PRO A 187 -32.54 -16.44 3.41
C PRO A 187 -33.34 -17.48 4.20
N ASP A 188 -34.33 -17.01 4.95
CA ASP A 188 -35.34 -17.86 5.55
C ASP A 188 -35.81 -18.88 4.50
N ARG A 189 -35.63 -20.17 4.81
CA ARG A 189 -35.96 -21.27 3.92
C ARG A 189 -37.43 -21.20 3.49
N ILE A 190 -37.62 -20.77 2.24
CA ILE A 190 -38.73 -21.08 1.34
C ILE A 190 -40.11 -20.72 1.91
N ASP A 191 -40.64 -19.57 1.48
CA ASP A 191 -42.08 -19.45 1.24
C ASP A 191 -42.34 -19.56 -0.27
N ARG A 192 -42.86 -20.71 -0.69
CA ARG A 192 -43.30 -20.94 -2.07
C ARG A 192 -44.62 -20.23 -2.27
N SER A 193 -44.61 -19.03 -2.86
CA SER A 193 -45.71 -18.60 -3.71
C SER A 193 -45.28 -17.55 -4.74
N ASP A 194 -45.58 -17.89 -5.99
CA ASP A 194 -45.93 -17.04 -7.13
C ASP A 194 -44.97 -15.95 -7.64
N GLY A 195 -44.36 -16.24 -8.80
CA GLY A 195 -44.63 -15.48 -10.03
C GLY A 195 -43.85 -14.18 -10.30
N THR A 196 -43.11 -14.21 -11.42
CA THR A 196 -42.86 -13.09 -12.36
C THR A 196 -41.59 -12.23 -12.16
N THR A 197 -40.93 -12.01 -13.32
CA THR A 197 -39.84 -11.07 -13.65
C THR A 197 -38.47 -11.35 -13.04
N ALA A 198 -37.58 -11.94 -13.85
CA ALA A 198 -36.14 -11.90 -13.62
C ALA A 198 -35.69 -10.42 -13.65
N SER A 199 -35.33 -9.88 -12.49
CA SER A 199 -34.54 -8.65 -12.43
C SER A 199 -33.11 -8.94 -12.90
N PRO A 200 -32.43 -8.00 -13.58
CA PRO A 200 -31.02 -8.16 -13.93
C PRO A 200 -30.19 -8.43 -12.67
N PRO A 201 -29.05 -9.15 -12.77
CA PRO A 201 -28.22 -9.44 -11.62
C PRO A 201 -27.77 -8.12 -10.98
N GLY A 202 -27.98 -8.01 -9.67
CA GLY A 202 -27.43 -6.90 -8.89
C GLY A 202 -25.90 -6.89 -8.92
N ILE A 203 -25.31 -5.82 -8.40
CA ILE A 203 -23.86 -5.59 -8.26
C ILE A 203 -23.06 -6.86 -7.84
N PRO A 204 -23.53 -7.73 -6.92
CA PRO A 204 -22.78 -8.93 -6.52
C PRO A 204 -22.55 -9.96 -7.65
N GLY A 205 -23.50 -10.12 -8.57
CA GLY A 205 -23.36 -11.02 -9.73
C GLY A 205 -22.36 -10.48 -10.74
N ARG A 206 -22.38 -9.16 -10.96
CA ARG A 206 -21.46 -8.45 -11.88
C ARG A 206 -20.01 -8.49 -11.38
N HIS A 207 -19.80 -8.31 -10.07
CA HIS A 207 -18.46 -8.40 -9.48
C HIS A 207 -17.80 -9.77 -9.71
N ARG A 208 -18.55 -10.87 -9.63
CA ARG A 208 -18.01 -12.21 -9.85
C ARG A 208 -17.49 -12.40 -11.27
N ALA A 209 -18.30 -12.03 -12.27
CA ALA A 209 -17.93 -12.17 -13.68
C ALA A 209 -16.66 -11.36 -14.02
N VAL A 210 -16.58 -10.11 -13.57
CA VAL A 210 -15.38 -9.27 -13.75
C VAL A 210 -14.16 -9.90 -13.07
N THR A 211 -14.34 -10.45 -11.85
CA THR A 211 -13.23 -11.09 -11.14
C THR A 211 -12.73 -12.33 -11.87
N GLU A 212 -13.64 -13.16 -12.41
CA GLU A 212 -13.29 -14.36 -13.18
C GLU A 212 -12.55 -13.99 -14.47
N ALA A 213 -13.08 -13.05 -15.25
CA ALA A 213 -12.47 -12.56 -16.49
C ALA A 213 -11.04 -12.03 -16.29
N ILE A 214 -10.84 -11.27 -15.20
CA ILE A 214 -9.52 -10.76 -14.81
C ILE A 214 -8.55 -11.89 -14.45
N LEU A 215 -9.02 -12.94 -13.75
CA LEU A 215 -8.17 -14.04 -13.30
C LEU A 215 -7.80 -15.02 -14.43
N GLU A 216 -8.62 -15.12 -15.46
CA GLU A 216 -8.38 -16.01 -16.61
C GLU A 216 -7.48 -15.38 -17.69
N SER A 217 -7.36 -14.04 -17.69
CA SER A 217 -6.54 -13.29 -18.63
C SER A 217 -5.05 -13.31 -18.28
N SER A 218 -4.18 -13.35 -19.29
CA SER A 218 -2.72 -13.49 -19.09
C SER A 218 -1.92 -12.26 -19.53
N THR A 219 -2.49 -11.38 -20.35
CA THR A 219 -1.84 -10.14 -20.80
C THR A 219 -2.65 -8.89 -20.47
N PRO A 220 -2.01 -7.71 -20.38
CA PRO A 220 -2.73 -6.45 -20.19
C PRO A 220 -3.84 -6.20 -21.22
N ALA A 221 -3.58 -6.52 -22.49
CA ALA A 221 -4.54 -6.32 -23.58
C ALA A 221 -5.76 -7.26 -23.45
N GLU A 222 -5.55 -8.51 -23.04
CA GLU A 222 -6.64 -9.45 -22.77
C GLU A 222 -7.50 -8.98 -21.59
N ILE A 223 -6.87 -8.54 -20.50
CA ILE A 223 -7.58 -8.01 -19.31
C ILE A 223 -8.48 -6.83 -19.70
N GLU A 224 -7.95 -5.89 -20.48
CA GLU A 224 -8.69 -4.70 -20.92
C GLU A 224 -9.87 -5.05 -21.85
N ALA A 225 -9.67 -6.00 -22.78
CA ALA A 225 -10.70 -6.44 -23.71
C ALA A 225 -11.82 -7.22 -23.00
N GLU A 226 -11.46 -8.21 -22.17
CA GLU A 226 -12.40 -9.01 -21.38
C GLU A 226 -13.18 -8.16 -20.38
N LEU A 227 -12.55 -7.12 -19.83
CA LEU A 227 -13.25 -6.16 -18.97
C LEU A 227 -14.33 -5.39 -19.73
N CYS A 228 -14.01 -4.88 -20.93
CA CYS A 228 -15.01 -4.19 -21.76
C CYS A 228 -16.15 -5.13 -22.16
N GLU A 229 -15.83 -6.36 -22.56
CA GLU A 229 -16.80 -7.38 -22.95
C GLU A 229 -17.69 -7.79 -21.77
N THR A 230 -17.14 -7.98 -20.57
CA THR A 230 -17.94 -8.32 -19.38
C THR A 230 -18.88 -7.19 -18.96
N LEU A 231 -18.48 -5.93 -19.21
CA LEU A 231 -19.25 -4.75 -18.81
C LEU A 231 -20.36 -4.39 -19.80
N ALA A 232 -20.12 -4.52 -21.11
CA ALA A 232 -21.04 -4.07 -22.16
C ALA A 232 -21.42 -5.15 -23.19
N GLY A 233 -20.84 -6.34 -23.12
CA GLY A 233 -21.08 -7.44 -24.06
C GLY A 233 -22.46 -8.05 -23.91
N SER A 234 -23.14 -8.24 -25.04
CA SER A 234 -24.47 -8.85 -25.10
C SER A 234 -24.45 -10.38 -25.20
N ASP A 235 -23.27 -10.98 -25.34
CA ASP A 235 -23.07 -12.38 -25.77
C ASP A 235 -22.46 -13.28 -24.67
N LEU A 236 -22.83 -13.06 -23.40
CA LEU A 236 -22.64 -14.08 -22.38
C LEU A 236 -23.66 -15.19 -22.64
N GLY A 237 -23.22 -16.27 -23.30
CA GLY A 237 -24.08 -17.34 -23.82
C GLY A 237 -25.14 -17.86 -22.83
N ASP A 238 -26.19 -18.51 -23.37
CA ASP A 238 -27.45 -18.92 -22.72
C ASP A 238 -27.33 -19.72 -21.39
N ASP A 239 -26.12 -20.15 -21.01
CA ASP A 239 -25.78 -20.85 -19.76
C ASP A 239 -25.05 -19.95 -18.71
N SER A 240 -24.82 -18.67 -19.00
CA SER A 240 -24.18 -17.70 -18.11
C SER A 240 -25.12 -17.25 -16.98
N VAL A 241 -24.63 -17.29 -15.74
CA VAL A 241 -25.32 -16.79 -14.54
C VAL A 241 -25.40 -15.24 -14.51
N ALA A 242 -24.71 -14.56 -15.43
CA ALA A 242 -24.77 -13.12 -15.60
C ALA A 242 -25.87 -12.77 -16.62
N GLY A 243 -26.92 -12.10 -16.15
CA GLY A 243 -28.01 -11.56 -16.99
C GLY A 243 -27.55 -10.44 -17.94
N PRO A 244 -28.45 -9.53 -18.36
CA PRO A 244 -28.15 -8.56 -19.42
C PRO A 244 -26.94 -7.66 -19.10
N PRO A 245 -26.27 -7.10 -20.12
CA PRO A 245 -25.05 -6.30 -19.96
C PRO A 245 -25.22 -5.21 -18.91
N ALA A 246 -24.14 -4.94 -18.18
CA ALA A 246 -24.15 -4.00 -17.07
C ALA A 246 -24.33 -2.54 -17.54
N TYR A 247 -23.82 -2.26 -18.73
CA TYR A 247 -23.76 -0.96 -19.41
C TYR A 247 -24.00 -1.13 -20.91
N ASP A 248 -24.39 -0.05 -21.59
CA ASP A 248 -24.67 -0.06 -23.02
C ASP A 248 -23.37 -0.02 -23.84
N LEU A 249 -22.30 0.53 -23.26
CA LEU A 249 -20.98 0.63 -23.87
C LEU A 249 -19.88 0.74 -22.82
N ALA A 250 -18.71 0.23 -23.15
CA ALA A 250 -17.50 0.30 -22.34
C ALA A 250 -16.27 0.45 -23.23
N TRP A 251 -15.31 1.30 -22.86
CA TRP A 251 -14.04 1.42 -23.58
C TRP A 251 -12.89 1.85 -22.66
N ILE A 252 -11.66 1.54 -23.05
CA ILE A 252 -10.45 1.87 -22.29
C ILE A 252 -9.52 2.73 -23.16
N GLU A 253 -9.12 3.88 -22.62
CA GLU A 253 -8.12 4.76 -23.21
C GLU A 253 -6.83 4.70 -22.40
N ARG A 254 -5.70 4.51 -23.06
CA ARG A 254 -4.37 4.65 -22.45
C ARG A 254 -3.85 6.07 -22.62
N ARG A 255 -3.07 6.53 -21.66
CA ARG A 255 -2.54 7.91 -21.66
C ARG A 255 -1.43 8.07 -22.71
N THR A 256 -1.78 8.47 -23.94
CA THR A 256 -0.79 8.90 -24.96
C THR A 256 -1.10 10.31 -25.50
N PRO A 257 -0.12 11.24 -25.58
CA PRO A 257 -0.36 12.61 -26.05
C PRO A 257 -0.41 12.84 -27.58
N GLU A 258 -0.08 11.86 -28.42
CA GLU A 258 0.14 12.12 -29.87
C GLU A 258 -0.48 11.13 -30.86
N ASP A 259 -1.06 10.01 -30.43
CA ASP A 259 -1.81 9.15 -31.35
C ASP A 259 -3.30 9.39 -31.15
N GLY A 260 -4.00 9.67 -32.24
CA GLY A 260 -5.43 10.00 -32.22
C GLY A 260 -6.25 8.92 -31.53
N GLU A 261 -6.93 9.33 -30.46
CA GLU A 261 -8.31 9.05 -30.02
C GLU A 261 -8.96 7.67 -30.29
N SER A 262 -8.17 6.61 -30.53
CA SER A 262 -8.70 5.26 -30.66
C SER A 262 -8.59 4.50 -29.34
N PRO A 263 -9.69 3.91 -28.84
CA PRO A 263 -9.68 3.12 -27.62
C PRO A 263 -8.82 1.87 -27.83
N HIS A 264 -8.07 1.48 -26.79
CA HIS A 264 -7.25 0.27 -26.84
C HIS A 264 -8.12 -1.00 -26.72
N ALA A 265 -9.24 -0.89 -26.01
CA ALA A 265 -10.30 -1.90 -25.95
C ALA A 265 -11.66 -1.19 -25.94
N ALA A 266 -12.66 -1.77 -26.62
CA ALA A 266 -14.02 -1.23 -26.65
C ALA A 266 -15.04 -2.34 -26.87
N CYS A 267 -16.21 -2.20 -26.25
CA CYS A 267 -17.39 -3.03 -26.45
C CYS A 267 -18.65 -2.14 -26.42
N GLY A 268 -19.63 -2.44 -27.27
CA GLY A 268 -20.85 -1.62 -27.42
C GLY A 268 -20.66 -0.27 -28.12
N ILE A 269 -19.42 0.12 -28.46
CA ILE A 269 -19.09 1.34 -29.21
C ILE A 269 -18.13 1.03 -30.36
N ASP A 270 -18.32 1.71 -31.49
CA ASP A 270 -17.38 1.67 -32.61
C ASP A 270 -16.15 2.52 -32.25
N ALA A 271 -14.96 1.92 -32.34
CA ALA A 271 -13.69 2.53 -31.93
C ALA A 271 -13.38 3.83 -32.69
N ASP A 272 -13.92 4.00 -33.89
CA ASP A 272 -13.77 5.23 -34.69
C ASP A 272 -14.73 6.36 -34.24
N ARG A 273 -15.68 6.06 -33.34
CA ARG A 273 -16.73 6.99 -32.85
C ARG A 273 -16.53 7.43 -31.41
N THR A 274 -15.49 6.96 -30.72
CA THR A 274 -15.10 7.46 -29.38
C THR A 274 -14.69 8.93 -29.43
N ALA A 275 -14.04 9.37 -30.52
CA ALA A 275 -13.68 10.77 -30.77
C ALA A 275 -14.90 11.70 -30.95
N ASP A 276 -16.08 11.15 -31.31
CA ASP A 276 -17.32 11.91 -31.48
C ASP A 276 -18.07 12.13 -30.14
N LEU A 277 -17.65 11.46 -29.06
CA LEU A 277 -18.19 11.68 -27.72
C LEU A 277 -17.75 13.06 -27.20
N PRO A 278 -18.60 13.79 -26.45
CA PRO A 278 -18.36 15.20 -26.17
C PRO A 278 -17.01 15.44 -25.47
N GLY A 279 -16.15 16.28 -26.07
CA GLY A 279 -14.78 16.58 -25.61
C GLY A 279 -14.62 17.16 -24.19
N SER A 280 -15.71 17.31 -23.44
CA SER A 280 -15.74 17.58 -22.00
C SER A 280 -15.09 16.51 -21.11
N PHE A 281 -14.68 15.35 -21.68
CA PHE A 281 -13.90 14.33 -20.98
C PHE A 281 -12.41 14.69 -20.76
N GLU A 282 -11.90 15.77 -21.37
CA GLU A 282 -10.50 16.21 -21.17
C GLU A 282 -10.15 16.48 -19.69
N GLY A 283 -11.11 16.95 -18.88
CA GLY A 283 -10.92 17.21 -17.45
C GLY A 283 -11.03 15.97 -16.55
N SER A 284 -11.51 14.84 -17.07
CA SER A 284 -11.69 13.55 -16.36
C SER A 284 -10.46 12.63 -16.47
N ARG A 285 -9.45 13.04 -17.25
CA ARG A 285 -8.23 12.27 -17.55
C ARG A 285 -7.15 12.36 -16.46
N GLU A 286 -7.39 13.13 -15.40
CA GLU A 286 -6.49 13.29 -14.24
C GLU A 286 -6.88 12.42 -13.04
N GLU A 287 -7.78 11.46 -13.21
CA GLU A 287 -8.29 10.65 -12.09
C GLU A 287 -7.24 9.72 -11.49
N ARG A 288 -7.16 9.74 -10.17
CA ARG A 288 -6.30 8.83 -9.41
C ARG A 288 -6.88 7.41 -9.45
N PRO A 289 -6.06 6.38 -9.20
CA PRO A 289 -6.54 5.00 -9.17
C PRO A 289 -7.73 4.83 -8.22
N GLY A 290 -8.86 4.35 -8.74
CA GLY A 290 -10.09 4.15 -7.97
C GLY A 290 -10.95 5.40 -7.72
N GLU A 291 -10.64 6.55 -8.32
CA GLU A 291 -11.62 7.64 -8.47
C GLU A 291 -12.60 7.31 -9.61
N VAL A 292 -13.81 7.89 -9.51
CA VAL A 292 -14.86 7.75 -10.52
C VAL A 292 -15.53 9.12 -10.72
N ALA A 293 -15.26 9.82 -11.83
CA ALA A 293 -16.09 10.95 -12.24
C ALA A 293 -17.27 10.50 -13.10
N VAL A 294 -18.36 11.24 -12.97
CA VAL A 294 -19.59 11.01 -13.74
C VAL A 294 -19.94 12.30 -14.46
N VAL A 295 -20.20 12.18 -15.75
CA VAL A 295 -20.65 13.27 -16.60
C VAL A 295 -21.98 12.86 -17.23
N GLU A 296 -22.98 13.73 -17.07
CA GLU A 296 -24.25 13.60 -17.80
C GLU A 296 -24.05 14.22 -19.20
N ALA A 297 -24.41 13.48 -20.25
CA ALA A 297 -24.23 13.96 -21.61
C ALA A 297 -25.46 14.78 -22.05
N ASP A 298 -25.22 15.96 -22.64
CA ASP A 298 -26.26 16.76 -23.28
C ASP A 298 -26.67 16.13 -24.61
N GLY A 299 -27.45 15.04 -24.56
CA GLY A 299 -28.19 14.38 -25.65
C GLY A 299 -27.78 14.73 -27.09
N VAL A 300 -26.56 14.35 -27.49
CA VAL A 300 -26.15 14.34 -28.89
C VAL A 300 -26.52 12.98 -29.49
N ASP A 301 -26.88 12.96 -30.77
CA ASP A 301 -27.48 11.81 -31.45
C ASP A 301 -26.61 10.52 -31.29
N ARG A 302 -27.11 9.56 -30.51
CA ARG A 302 -26.49 8.25 -30.14
C ARG A 302 -25.33 8.28 -29.12
N SER A 303 -25.21 9.31 -28.29
CA SER A 303 -24.36 9.26 -27.07
C SER A 303 -25.16 8.76 -25.85
N PRO A 304 -24.55 8.00 -24.94
CA PRO A 304 -25.20 7.57 -23.69
C PRO A 304 -25.63 8.77 -22.85
N GLU A 305 -26.75 8.66 -22.13
CA GLU A 305 -27.28 9.74 -21.28
C GLU A 305 -26.34 10.07 -20.10
N SER A 306 -25.66 9.06 -19.55
CA SER A 306 -24.63 9.22 -18.52
C SER A 306 -23.36 8.44 -18.86
N VAL A 307 -22.19 9.00 -18.54
CA VAL A 307 -20.89 8.31 -18.66
C VAL A 307 -20.13 8.40 -17.33
N ALA A 308 -19.53 7.29 -16.92
CA ALA A 308 -18.55 7.28 -15.83
C ALA A 308 -17.14 7.03 -16.38
N ALA A 309 -16.18 7.84 -15.93
CA ALA A 309 -14.75 7.62 -16.11
C ALA A 309 -14.21 6.98 -14.83
N VAL A 310 -13.33 6.00 -14.97
CA VAL A 310 -12.77 5.21 -13.87
C VAL A 310 -11.26 5.08 -14.07
N GLY A 311 -10.49 5.60 -13.13
CA GLY A 311 -9.03 5.46 -13.15
C GLY A 311 -8.60 4.00 -12.97
N VAL A 312 -7.91 3.45 -13.97
CA VAL A 312 -7.30 2.12 -13.93
C VAL A 312 -5.80 2.27 -13.64
N GLY A 313 -5.38 1.83 -12.46
CA GLY A 313 -4.05 2.12 -11.97
C GLY A 313 -3.56 1.18 -10.87
N TYR A 314 -2.27 1.27 -10.59
CA TYR A 314 -1.58 0.50 -9.55
C TYR A 314 -0.79 1.46 -8.66
N GLY A 315 -0.99 1.38 -7.34
CA GLY A 315 -0.44 2.38 -6.42
C GLY A 315 -1.09 3.74 -6.67
N ASP A 316 -0.27 4.79 -6.80
CA ASP A 316 -0.72 6.14 -7.15
C ASP A 316 -0.71 6.40 -8.68
N ALA A 317 -0.23 5.44 -9.47
CA ALA A 317 -0.10 5.56 -10.92
C ALA A 317 -1.35 5.07 -11.68
N THR A 318 -2.02 5.97 -12.40
CA THR A 318 -3.06 5.63 -13.39
C THR A 318 -2.42 5.43 -14.76
N TYR A 319 -2.58 4.25 -15.37
CA TYR A 319 -2.03 3.96 -16.71
C TYR A 319 -3.09 3.99 -17.82
N ALA A 320 -4.36 3.82 -17.46
CA ALA A 320 -5.49 3.88 -18.38
C ALA A 320 -6.75 4.41 -17.68
N THR A 321 -7.71 4.87 -18.46
CA THR A 321 -9.05 5.24 -17.98
C THR A 321 -10.07 4.32 -18.63
N LEU A 322 -10.87 3.65 -17.80
CA LEU A 322 -12.04 2.89 -18.23
C LEU A 322 -13.24 3.83 -18.25
N PHE A 323 -13.95 3.86 -19.36
CA PHE A 323 -15.20 4.56 -19.50
C PHE A 323 -16.35 3.57 -19.67
N VAL A 324 -17.47 3.85 -19.01
CA VAL A 324 -18.72 3.10 -19.17
C VAL A 324 -19.88 4.06 -19.40
N GLY A 325 -20.72 3.74 -20.38
CA GLY A 325 -21.87 4.55 -20.75
C GLY A 325 -23.19 3.83 -20.48
N ALA A 326 -24.19 4.59 -20.05
CA ALA A 326 -25.53 4.09 -19.82
C ALA A 326 -26.60 5.02 -20.42
N ASP A 327 -27.59 4.45 -21.10
CA ASP A 327 -28.78 5.11 -21.66
C ASP A 327 -29.85 5.36 -20.57
N ARG A 328 -29.41 5.92 -19.43
CA ARG A 328 -30.30 6.36 -18.35
C ARG A 328 -29.68 7.52 -17.58
N GLU A 329 -30.42 8.61 -17.45
CA GLU A 329 -30.03 9.75 -16.61
C GLU A 329 -29.72 9.33 -15.15
N GLY A 330 -28.63 9.87 -14.59
CA GLY A 330 -28.22 9.58 -13.20
C GLY A 330 -27.80 8.14 -12.99
N ALA A 331 -27.22 7.50 -14.01
CA ALA A 331 -26.94 6.06 -14.00
C ALA A 331 -26.07 5.63 -12.80
N PHE A 332 -25.13 6.48 -12.42
CA PHE A 332 -24.04 6.16 -11.52
C PHE A 332 -24.29 6.72 -10.11
N GLY A 333 -25.11 6.00 -9.34
CA GLY A 333 -25.29 6.28 -7.91
C GLY A 333 -24.04 5.99 -7.07
N THR A 334 -24.12 6.22 -5.76
CA THR A 334 -22.98 5.99 -4.83
C THR A 334 -22.50 4.54 -4.82
N ASP A 335 -23.42 3.58 -4.84
CA ASP A 335 -23.08 2.15 -4.84
C ASP A 335 -22.42 1.72 -6.15
N GLU A 336 -22.92 2.23 -7.28
CA GLU A 336 -22.38 1.96 -8.62
C GLU A 336 -20.96 2.54 -8.78
N ARG A 337 -20.75 3.79 -8.34
CA ARG A 337 -19.41 4.40 -8.31
C ARG A 337 -18.45 3.65 -7.40
N GLY A 338 -18.90 3.19 -6.24
CA GLY A 338 -18.09 2.38 -5.33
C GLY A 338 -17.70 1.03 -5.92
N TRP A 339 -18.60 0.42 -6.69
CA TRP A 339 -18.32 -0.81 -7.43
C TRP A 339 -17.33 -0.58 -8.58
N LEU A 340 -17.56 0.43 -9.43
CA LEU A 340 -16.66 0.79 -10.53
C LEU A 340 -15.25 1.16 -10.03
N SER A 341 -15.13 1.90 -8.93
CA SER A 341 -13.87 2.16 -8.23
C SER A 341 -13.14 0.87 -7.86
N THR A 342 -13.88 -0.14 -7.41
CA THR A 342 -13.31 -1.45 -7.06
C THR A 342 -12.83 -2.21 -8.28
N VAL A 343 -13.59 -2.16 -9.38
CA VAL A 343 -13.23 -2.74 -10.67
C VAL A 343 -11.95 -2.10 -11.23
N GLY A 344 -11.86 -0.77 -11.22
CA GLY A 344 -10.68 -0.03 -11.69
C GLY A 344 -9.39 -0.42 -10.95
N ARG A 345 -9.45 -0.58 -9.62
CA ARG A 345 -8.31 -1.10 -8.84
C ARG A 345 -7.97 -2.55 -9.17
N GLN A 346 -8.98 -3.43 -9.27
CA GLN A 346 -8.75 -4.85 -9.58
C GLN A 346 -8.10 -5.05 -10.95
N ALA A 347 -8.62 -4.37 -11.97
CA ALA A 347 -8.02 -4.37 -13.31
C ALA A 347 -6.60 -3.76 -13.27
N GLY A 348 -6.42 -2.68 -12.51
CA GLY A 348 -5.14 -2.08 -12.13
C GLY A 348 -4.08 -3.10 -11.68
N HIS A 349 -4.40 -3.87 -10.64
CA HIS A 349 -3.52 -4.92 -10.11
C HIS A 349 -3.24 -6.03 -11.12
N ALA A 350 -4.26 -6.47 -11.84
CA ALA A 350 -4.11 -7.56 -12.79
C ALA A 350 -3.19 -7.18 -13.95
N VAL A 351 -3.33 -5.97 -14.49
CA VAL A 351 -2.43 -5.46 -15.54
C VAL A 351 -1.01 -5.30 -15.01
N ALA A 352 -0.81 -4.77 -13.80
CA ALA A 352 0.52 -4.68 -13.21
C ALA A 352 1.17 -6.06 -13.01
N ALA A 353 0.40 -7.05 -12.54
CA ALA A 353 0.85 -8.43 -12.39
C ALA A 353 1.18 -9.08 -13.75
N ALA A 354 0.32 -8.88 -14.76
CA ALA A 354 0.53 -9.37 -16.11
C ALA A 354 1.79 -8.74 -16.74
N ARG A 355 2.01 -7.43 -16.59
CA ARG A 355 3.24 -6.74 -17.03
C ARG A 355 4.48 -7.34 -16.39
N ARG A 356 4.49 -7.56 -15.07
CA ARG A 356 5.61 -8.21 -14.37
C ARG A 356 5.86 -9.62 -14.89
N ARG A 357 4.81 -10.40 -15.14
CA ARG A 357 4.95 -11.74 -15.74
C ARG A 357 5.52 -11.67 -17.16
N THR A 358 5.08 -10.73 -17.98
CA THR A 358 5.63 -10.51 -19.33
C THR A 358 7.10 -10.10 -19.27
N LEU A 359 7.50 -9.24 -18.32
CA LEU A 359 8.92 -8.96 -18.07
C LEU A 359 9.71 -10.25 -17.80
N LEU A 360 9.20 -11.09 -16.90
CA LEU A 360 9.88 -12.33 -16.51
C LEU A 360 9.96 -13.36 -17.65
N LEU A 361 9.03 -13.33 -18.60
CA LEU A 361 8.98 -14.31 -19.70
C LEU A 361 9.50 -13.78 -21.05
N SER A 362 9.83 -12.48 -21.15
CA SER A 362 10.32 -11.89 -22.39
C SER A 362 11.79 -12.24 -22.64
N ASP A 363 12.09 -12.69 -23.85
CA ASP A 363 13.46 -12.92 -24.33
C ASP A 363 14.19 -11.60 -24.68
N THR A 364 13.44 -10.52 -24.86
CA THR A 364 13.93 -9.17 -25.16
C THR A 364 13.41 -8.17 -24.14
N LEU A 365 14.30 -7.46 -23.47
CA LEU A 365 13.97 -6.41 -22.52
C LEU A 365 14.41 -5.05 -23.07
N VAL A 366 13.75 -4.00 -22.64
CA VAL A 366 14.18 -2.63 -22.89
C VAL A 366 14.69 -2.06 -21.58
N GLU A 367 15.97 -1.71 -21.54
CA GLU A 367 16.55 -0.96 -20.43
C GLU A 367 16.44 0.54 -20.70
N LEU A 368 16.00 1.25 -19.68
CA LEU A 368 15.78 2.69 -19.62
C LEU A 368 16.76 3.28 -18.62
N GLU A 369 17.38 4.39 -18.99
CA GLU A 369 18.14 5.23 -18.08
C GLU A 369 17.35 6.51 -17.82
N ILE A 370 16.86 6.67 -16.60
CA ILE A 370 16.10 7.83 -16.14
C ILE A 370 17.03 8.70 -15.30
N VAL A 371 17.05 10.00 -15.61
CA VAL A 371 17.76 10.99 -14.80
C VAL A 371 16.73 11.92 -14.17
N CYS A 372 16.71 11.96 -12.84
CA CYS A 372 15.85 12.85 -12.05
C CYS A 372 16.71 13.83 -11.27
N ARG A 373 16.39 15.12 -11.41
CA ARG A 373 17.05 16.24 -10.70
C ARG A 373 16.08 16.97 -9.77
N ASP A 374 14.90 16.40 -9.60
CA ASP A 374 13.81 17.04 -8.89
C ASP A 374 14.02 16.98 -7.37
N GLY A 375 14.06 18.15 -6.73
CA GLY A 375 14.24 18.28 -5.29
C GLY A 375 13.08 17.75 -4.44
N ASN A 376 11.94 17.41 -5.05
CA ASN A 376 10.85 16.70 -4.37
C ASN A 376 11.19 15.24 -4.09
N SER A 377 12.25 14.69 -4.72
CA SER A 377 12.78 13.39 -4.34
C SER A 377 13.70 13.53 -3.13
N PHE A 378 13.39 12.81 -2.04
CA PHE A 378 14.19 12.79 -0.82
C PHE A 378 15.69 12.57 -1.09
N PHE A 379 16.06 11.51 -1.84
CA PHE A 379 17.46 11.17 -2.09
C PHE A 379 18.18 12.25 -2.91
N VAL A 380 17.48 12.86 -3.88
CA VAL A 380 18.02 13.98 -4.67
C VAL A 380 18.31 15.16 -3.75
N SER A 381 17.32 15.58 -2.97
CA SER A 381 17.45 16.68 -2.02
C SER A 381 18.55 16.45 -0.97
N ALA A 382 18.58 15.26 -0.37
CA ALA A 382 19.56 14.89 0.65
C ALA A 382 21.00 14.88 0.08
N SER A 383 21.21 14.30 -1.11
CA SER A 383 22.53 14.30 -1.75
C SER A 383 23.03 15.72 -2.08
N ALA A 384 22.13 16.61 -2.51
CA ALA A 384 22.47 18.00 -2.79
C ALA A 384 22.82 18.80 -1.51
N GLN A 385 22.10 18.57 -0.42
CA GLN A 385 22.27 19.31 0.84
C GLN A 385 23.49 18.84 1.64
N LEU A 386 23.71 17.53 1.69
CA LEU A 386 24.74 16.91 2.52
C LEU A 386 26.02 16.59 1.74
N GLY A 387 26.01 16.67 0.41
CA GLY A 387 27.13 16.25 -0.43
C GLY A 387 27.41 14.75 -0.32
N CYS A 388 26.39 13.96 0.00
CA CYS A 388 26.48 12.52 0.14
C CYS A 388 26.11 11.80 -1.16
N ARG A 389 26.47 10.52 -1.22
CA ARG A 389 26.10 9.60 -2.31
C ARG A 389 25.25 8.46 -1.76
N PHE A 390 24.18 8.15 -2.47
CA PHE A 390 23.36 6.96 -2.25
C PHE A 390 23.52 6.00 -3.42
N GLU A 391 23.65 4.71 -3.13
CA GLU A 391 23.62 3.64 -4.12
C GLU A 391 22.62 2.58 -3.70
N LEU A 392 21.68 2.23 -4.58
CA LEU A 392 20.64 1.24 -4.31
C LEU A 392 21.24 -0.17 -4.29
N ASP A 393 21.20 -0.83 -3.14
CA ASP A 393 21.54 -2.25 -2.99
C ASP A 393 20.35 -3.15 -3.34
N SER A 394 19.14 -2.79 -2.86
CA SER A 394 17.92 -3.56 -3.13
C SER A 394 16.66 -2.77 -2.88
N LEU A 395 15.61 -3.10 -3.64
CA LEU A 395 14.25 -2.62 -3.46
C LEU A 395 13.32 -3.81 -3.17
N VAL A 396 12.44 -3.68 -2.17
CA VAL A 396 11.48 -4.71 -1.77
C VAL A 396 10.09 -4.11 -1.67
N SER A 397 9.14 -4.62 -2.43
CA SER A 397 7.75 -4.16 -2.39
C SER A 397 6.99 -4.74 -1.20
N LEU A 398 6.51 -3.86 -0.30
CA LEU A 398 5.74 -4.26 0.88
C LEU A 398 4.23 -4.19 0.60
N THR A 399 3.81 -3.11 -0.06
CA THR A 399 2.46 -2.86 -0.56
C THR A 399 2.56 -2.16 -1.93
N GLU A 400 1.42 -1.75 -2.49
CA GLU A 400 1.35 -1.04 -3.77
C GLU A 400 2.07 0.31 -3.75
N ALA A 401 1.97 1.06 -2.64
CA ALA A 401 2.56 2.41 -2.50
C ALA A 401 3.74 2.47 -1.51
N THR A 402 4.08 1.34 -0.87
CA THR A 402 5.16 1.27 0.13
C THR A 402 6.27 0.35 -0.33
N GLN A 403 7.47 0.91 -0.46
CA GLN A 403 8.67 0.18 -0.85
C GLN A 403 9.70 0.26 0.28
N LEU A 404 10.34 -0.87 0.58
CA LEU A 404 11.49 -0.95 1.47
C LEU A 404 12.76 -0.88 0.62
N CYS A 405 13.60 0.10 0.88
CA CYS A 405 14.77 0.44 0.09
C CYS A 405 16.02 0.27 0.96
N TYR A 406 16.97 -0.53 0.48
CA TYR A 406 18.30 -0.68 1.07
C TYR A 406 19.29 0.08 0.21
N VAL A 407 20.00 1.03 0.82
CA VAL A 407 20.99 1.86 0.14
C VAL A 407 22.32 1.82 0.87
N ARG A 408 23.40 1.94 0.11
CA ARG A 408 24.69 2.36 0.63
C ARG A 408 24.75 3.87 0.65
N LEU A 409 25.19 4.41 1.77
CA LEU A 409 25.39 5.83 2.01
C LEU A 409 26.89 6.10 2.16
N GLU A 410 27.37 7.10 1.46
CA GLU A 410 28.76 7.59 1.51
C GLU A 410 28.78 9.11 1.68
N GLY A 411 29.83 9.64 2.31
CA GLY A 411 30.10 11.08 2.35
C GLY A 411 29.33 11.89 3.40
N ALA A 412 28.36 11.32 4.11
CA ALA A 412 27.71 11.94 5.27
C ALA A 412 27.30 10.90 6.33
N PRO A 413 27.36 11.24 7.63
CA PRO A 413 26.95 10.33 8.68
C PRO A 413 25.44 10.04 8.59
N PRO A 414 24.97 8.82 8.92
CA PRO A 414 23.56 8.45 8.83
C PRO A 414 22.64 9.36 9.64
N THR A 415 23.11 9.91 10.76
CA THR A 415 22.32 10.82 11.61
C THR A 415 21.82 12.04 10.86
N ASP A 416 22.64 12.64 10.00
CA ASP A 416 22.30 13.87 9.30
C ASP A 416 21.28 13.57 8.18
N VAL A 417 21.39 12.40 7.55
CA VAL A 417 20.43 11.90 6.58
C VAL A 417 19.09 11.58 7.25
N PHE A 418 19.11 10.98 8.45
CA PHE A 418 17.91 10.67 9.22
C PHE A 418 17.16 11.92 9.67
N ASP A 419 17.87 12.99 10.04
CA ASP A 419 17.26 14.27 10.38
C ASP A 419 16.50 14.88 9.19
N LEU A 420 17.02 14.73 7.97
CA LEU A 420 16.30 15.11 6.75
C LEU A 420 15.11 14.19 6.45
N ALA A 421 15.29 12.87 6.62
CA ALA A 421 14.26 11.87 6.36
C ALA A 421 13.05 12.03 7.31
N ASP A 422 13.29 12.42 8.56
CA ASP A 422 12.22 12.67 9.54
C ASP A 422 11.34 13.88 9.19
N ALA A 423 11.83 14.77 8.33
CA ALA A 423 11.10 15.94 7.83
C ALA A 423 10.50 15.73 6.42
N ASP A 424 10.76 14.60 5.78
CA ASP A 424 10.32 14.31 4.42
C ASP A 424 9.05 13.44 4.43
N PRO A 425 7.94 13.87 3.80
CA PRO A 425 6.69 13.12 3.78
C PRO A 425 6.77 11.82 2.95
N GLY A 426 7.76 11.71 2.07
CA GLY A 426 8.01 10.54 1.23
C GLY A 426 8.72 9.39 1.95
N VAL A 427 9.16 9.58 3.19
CA VAL A 427 9.86 8.57 4.01
C VAL A 427 9.05 8.27 5.28
N ASP A 428 8.51 7.06 5.41
CA ASP A 428 7.78 6.63 6.63
C ASP A 428 8.72 6.31 7.78
N ASP A 429 9.84 5.64 7.48
CA ASP A 429 10.83 5.21 8.47
C ASP A 429 12.22 5.05 7.84
N CYS A 430 13.26 5.13 8.65
CA CYS A 430 14.62 4.83 8.23
C CYS A 430 15.46 4.27 9.40
N ARG A 431 16.36 3.33 9.10
CA ARG A 431 17.19 2.68 10.10
C ARG A 431 18.58 2.38 9.55
N LEU A 432 19.58 2.51 10.43
CA LEU A 432 20.91 2.02 10.15
C LEU A 432 20.92 0.49 10.28
N VAL A 433 21.30 -0.19 9.20
CA VAL A 433 21.42 -1.66 9.17
C VAL A 433 22.85 -2.04 9.51
N GLY A 434 23.81 -1.52 8.75
CA GLY A 434 25.21 -1.93 8.83
C GLY A 434 26.17 -0.75 8.81
N THR A 435 27.32 -0.93 9.45
CA THR A 435 28.42 0.05 9.49
C THR A 435 29.67 -0.53 8.84
N GLY A 436 30.12 0.08 7.74
CA GLY A 436 31.46 -0.09 7.18
C GLY A 436 32.42 1.01 7.64
N ASP A 437 33.65 1.00 7.12
CA ASP A 437 34.70 1.96 7.50
C ASP A 437 34.37 3.39 7.03
N GLU A 438 33.84 3.55 5.80
CA GLU A 438 33.43 4.85 5.21
C GLU A 438 32.10 4.76 4.43
N GLU A 439 31.40 3.62 4.54
CA GLU A 439 30.11 3.33 3.90
C GLU A 439 29.13 2.84 4.96
N TRP A 440 27.87 3.27 4.88
CA TRP A 440 26.80 2.79 5.76
C TRP A 440 25.72 2.11 4.95
N ARG A 441 25.21 0.97 5.44
CA ARG A 441 23.99 0.37 4.88
C ARG A 441 22.78 0.89 5.63
N VAL A 442 21.88 1.51 4.91
CA VAL A 442 20.71 2.19 5.46
C VAL A 442 19.45 1.64 4.82
N GLU A 443 18.46 1.37 5.66
CA GLU A 443 17.11 0.97 5.29
C GLU A 443 16.19 2.19 5.31
N PHE A 444 15.34 2.32 4.29
CA PHE A 444 14.29 3.34 4.19
C PHE A 444 12.95 2.69 3.83
N VAL A 445 11.88 3.08 4.51
CA VAL A 445 10.49 2.78 4.13
C VAL A 445 9.96 3.99 3.38
N LEU A 446 9.75 3.85 2.07
CA LEU A 446 9.31 4.94 1.18
C LEU A 446 7.81 4.87 0.91
N LEU A 447 7.16 6.04 0.86
CA LEU A 447 5.72 6.22 0.61
C LEU A 447 5.47 7.01 -0.68
N GLY A 448 5.22 6.33 -1.81
CA GLY A 448 4.75 6.91 -3.10
C GLY A 448 5.59 8.02 -3.76
N SER A 449 6.52 8.64 -3.04
CA SER A 449 7.16 9.92 -3.36
C SER A 449 8.63 9.72 -3.72
N SER A 450 8.90 8.77 -4.62
CA SER A 450 10.24 8.53 -5.14
C SER A 450 10.17 8.09 -6.60
N PRO A 451 11.06 8.58 -7.48
CA PRO A 451 11.11 8.13 -8.88
C PRO A 451 11.30 6.61 -9.01
N ILE A 452 11.98 5.98 -8.04
CA ILE A 452 12.16 4.52 -7.96
C ILE A 452 10.83 3.80 -7.71
N VAL A 453 9.99 4.35 -6.82
CA VAL A 453 8.67 3.82 -6.51
C VAL A 453 7.76 3.98 -7.72
N THR A 454 7.70 5.18 -8.30
CA THR A 454 6.89 5.48 -9.48
C THR A 454 7.23 4.56 -10.64
N LEU A 455 8.51 4.34 -10.94
CA LEU A 455 8.93 3.40 -11.98
C LEU A 455 8.38 1.99 -11.75
N THR A 456 8.37 1.52 -10.51
CA THR A 456 7.85 0.19 -10.14
C THR A 456 6.33 0.11 -10.29
N GLU A 457 5.61 1.21 -10.04
CA GLU A 457 4.15 1.30 -10.24
C GLU A 457 3.74 1.16 -11.70
N TYR A 458 4.56 1.66 -12.63
CA TYR A 458 4.34 1.46 -14.07
C TYR A 458 4.76 0.07 -14.59
N GLY A 459 5.17 -0.82 -13.68
CA GLY A 459 5.55 -2.19 -14.02
C GLY A 459 6.95 -2.30 -14.61
N THR A 460 7.88 -1.44 -14.20
CA THR A 460 9.32 -1.61 -14.50
C THR A 460 10.03 -2.28 -13.33
N THR A 461 11.15 -2.94 -13.63
CA THR A 461 12.07 -3.46 -12.61
C THR A 461 13.25 -2.52 -12.50
N VAL A 462 13.47 -1.92 -11.33
CA VAL A 462 14.65 -1.08 -11.08
C VAL A 462 15.87 -1.97 -10.87
N LEU A 463 16.88 -1.81 -11.72
CA LEU A 463 18.12 -2.59 -11.71
C LEU A 463 19.17 -1.97 -10.80
N ALA A 464 19.31 -0.65 -10.87
CA ALA A 464 20.26 0.12 -10.09
C ALA A 464 19.80 1.57 -10.00
N ALA A 465 20.20 2.24 -8.91
CA ALA A 465 20.06 3.68 -8.79
C ALA A 465 21.27 4.25 -8.07
N THR A 466 21.82 5.35 -8.59
CA THR A 466 22.88 6.13 -7.94
C THR A 466 22.42 7.56 -7.84
N ILE A 467 22.56 8.14 -6.64
CA ILE A 467 22.15 9.51 -6.36
C ILE A 467 23.31 10.25 -5.73
N GLU A 468 23.79 11.28 -6.41
CA GLU A 468 24.93 12.09 -5.99
C GLU A 468 24.76 13.52 -6.54
N GLU A 469 25.29 14.52 -5.82
CA GLU A 469 25.28 15.93 -6.25
C GLU A 469 23.89 16.46 -6.69
N GLY A 470 22.80 15.96 -6.09
CA GLY A 470 21.44 16.36 -6.47
C GLY A 470 20.96 15.76 -7.79
N VAL A 471 21.50 14.63 -8.22
CA VAL A 471 21.09 13.94 -9.44
C VAL A 471 20.92 12.45 -9.17
N ALA A 472 19.71 11.94 -9.37
CA ALA A 472 19.43 10.51 -9.38
C ALA A 472 19.54 9.97 -10.81
N ARG A 473 20.38 8.94 -11.00
CA ARG A 473 20.44 8.13 -12.22
C ARG A 473 19.89 6.75 -11.91
N ILE A 474 18.85 6.35 -12.62
CA ILE A 474 18.12 5.11 -12.36
C ILE A 474 18.12 4.28 -13.63
N ALA A 475 18.66 3.08 -13.55
CA ALA A 475 18.55 2.06 -14.58
C ALA A 475 17.36 1.17 -14.25
N ALA A 476 16.41 1.06 -15.18
CA ALA A 476 15.22 0.23 -15.03
C ALA A 476 14.98 -0.57 -16.31
N GLU A 477 14.37 -1.73 -16.20
CA GLU A 477 13.98 -2.56 -17.35
C GLU A 477 12.47 -2.70 -17.46
N CYS A 478 11.98 -2.71 -18.70
CA CYS A 478 10.60 -2.99 -19.06
C CYS A 478 10.52 -3.98 -20.23
N SER A 479 9.32 -4.48 -20.55
CA SER A 479 9.14 -5.44 -21.65
C SER A 479 9.27 -4.67 -22.96
N ALA A 480 9.58 -5.37 -24.04
CA ALA A 480 9.63 -4.74 -25.37
C ALA A 480 8.29 -4.10 -25.76
N ASP A 481 7.19 -4.68 -25.27
CA ASP A 481 5.81 -4.26 -25.53
C ASP A 481 5.34 -3.15 -24.57
N ALA A 482 6.17 -2.74 -23.60
CA ALA A 482 5.80 -1.72 -22.64
C ALA A 482 5.72 -0.32 -23.28
N GLU A 483 4.73 0.46 -22.86
CA GLU A 483 4.57 1.85 -23.28
C GLU A 483 5.55 2.78 -22.54
N ILE A 484 6.79 2.84 -23.04
CA ILE A 484 7.89 3.64 -22.46
C ILE A 484 7.49 5.10 -22.24
N ARG A 485 6.68 5.66 -23.15
CA ARG A 485 6.22 7.04 -23.03
C ARG A 485 5.32 7.23 -21.80
N ALA A 486 4.39 6.31 -21.55
CA ALA A 486 3.54 6.36 -20.36
C ALA A 486 4.36 6.25 -19.07
N ILE A 487 5.38 5.39 -19.05
CA ILE A 487 6.33 5.26 -17.94
C ILE A 487 7.03 6.61 -17.67
N VAL A 488 7.65 7.20 -18.70
CA VAL A 488 8.42 8.45 -18.56
C VAL A 488 7.53 9.62 -18.15
N GLU A 489 6.34 9.74 -18.73
CA GLU A 489 5.39 10.78 -18.39
C GLU A 489 4.79 10.60 -16.99
N GLY A 490 4.64 9.36 -16.54
CA GLY A 490 4.27 9.04 -15.17
C GLY A 490 5.30 9.55 -14.16
N VAL A 491 6.57 9.27 -14.41
CA VAL A 491 7.68 9.80 -13.58
C VAL A 491 7.73 11.32 -13.63
N ARG A 492 7.60 11.93 -14.80
CA ARG A 492 7.59 13.41 -14.96
C ARG A 492 6.41 14.09 -14.28
N SER A 493 5.26 13.43 -14.24
CA SER A 493 4.09 13.98 -13.56
C SER A 493 4.33 14.12 -12.06
N ALA A 494 5.05 13.18 -11.46
CA ALA A 494 5.43 13.23 -10.05
C ALA A 494 6.71 14.05 -9.80
N PHE A 495 7.64 14.05 -10.76
CA PHE A 495 8.96 14.67 -10.70
C PHE A 495 9.26 15.41 -12.01
N PRO A 496 8.74 16.65 -12.19
CA PRO A 496 8.88 17.44 -13.42
C PRO A 496 10.31 17.54 -13.98
N ASP A 497 11.33 17.57 -13.12
CA ASP A 497 12.74 17.64 -13.53
C ASP A 497 13.36 16.26 -13.85
N SER A 498 12.56 15.37 -14.45
CA SER A 498 12.97 14.02 -14.88
C SER A 498 13.03 13.86 -16.40
N GLU A 499 14.03 13.12 -16.90
CA GLU A 499 14.21 12.85 -18.32
C GLU A 499 14.66 11.40 -18.59
N LEU A 500 14.31 10.90 -19.77
CA LEU A 500 14.87 9.66 -20.31
C LEU A 500 16.20 9.99 -20.99
N ALA A 501 17.31 9.60 -20.36
CA ALA A 501 18.66 9.81 -20.87
C ALA A 501 19.11 8.71 -21.83
N GLY A 502 18.59 7.49 -21.67
CA GLY A 502 18.99 6.33 -22.46
C GLY A 502 17.87 5.31 -22.62
N LYS A 503 17.85 4.64 -23.77
CA LYS A 503 17.01 3.48 -24.07
C LYS A 503 17.85 2.47 -24.85
N ARG A 504 17.90 1.21 -24.40
CA ARG A 504 18.56 0.12 -25.13
C ARG A 504 17.73 -1.16 -25.09
N GLU A 505 17.62 -1.83 -26.22
CA GLU A 505 17.11 -3.20 -26.26
C GLU A 505 18.21 -4.17 -25.85
N VAL A 506 17.86 -5.12 -25.00
CA VAL A 506 18.77 -6.09 -24.39
C VAL A 506 18.16 -7.47 -24.59
N GLU A 507 18.83 -8.30 -25.38
CA GLU A 507 18.51 -9.73 -25.42
C GLU A 507 18.99 -10.37 -24.12
N ARG A 508 18.12 -11.14 -23.46
CA ARG A 508 18.54 -11.90 -22.27
C ARG A 508 19.57 -12.94 -22.68
N SER A 509 20.82 -12.76 -22.26
CA SER A 509 21.84 -13.80 -22.44
C SER A 509 21.52 -14.98 -21.54
N VAL A 510 20.96 -16.05 -22.11
CA VAL A 510 20.74 -17.31 -21.39
C VAL A 510 22.10 -17.89 -20.98
N ARG A 511 22.29 -18.16 -19.67
CA ARG A 511 22.48 -19.54 -19.13
C ARG A 511 23.00 -19.61 -17.69
N THR A 512 22.48 -20.64 -17.00
CA THR A 512 22.83 -21.27 -15.72
C THR A 512 22.59 -20.53 -14.41
N ALA A 513 23.04 -19.29 -14.23
CA ALA A 513 22.78 -18.56 -12.96
C ALA A 513 21.41 -17.86 -12.96
N SER A 514 21.01 -17.30 -14.10
CA SER A 514 19.69 -16.70 -14.27
C SER A 514 18.58 -17.75 -14.30
N GLU A 515 18.75 -18.90 -14.97
CA GLU A 515 17.75 -19.99 -14.95
C GLU A 515 17.50 -20.53 -13.53
N PHE A 516 18.53 -20.54 -12.67
CA PHE A 516 18.39 -20.91 -11.26
C PHE A 516 17.60 -19.84 -10.48
N ARG A 517 17.89 -18.54 -10.70
CA ARG A 517 17.17 -17.43 -10.07
C ARG A 517 15.72 -17.30 -10.58
N GLU A 518 15.51 -17.38 -11.88
CA GLU A 518 14.20 -17.38 -12.55
C GLU A 518 13.35 -18.58 -12.10
N GLY A 519 13.96 -19.77 -12.01
CA GLY A 519 13.29 -20.96 -11.48
C GLY A 519 12.91 -20.87 -10.00
N ILE A 520 13.61 -20.02 -9.24
CA ILE A 520 13.29 -19.69 -7.84
C ILE A 520 12.17 -18.64 -7.80
N GLU A 521 12.29 -17.53 -8.54
CA GLU A 521 11.32 -16.43 -8.58
C GLU A 521 9.94 -16.91 -9.05
N GLN A 522 9.87 -17.85 -9.99
CA GLN A 522 8.59 -18.45 -10.42
C GLN A 522 7.94 -19.36 -9.37
N ARG A 523 8.70 -19.83 -8.37
CA ARG A 523 8.22 -20.76 -7.32
C ARG A 523 7.98 -20.07 -6.00
N LEU A 524 8.61 -18.93 -5.78
CA LEU A 524 8.37 -18.07 -4.63
C LEU A 524 7.12 -17.22 -4.91
N THR A 525 6.32 -17.01 -3.86
CA THR A 525 5.29 -15.95 -3.92
C THR A 525 5.97 -14.60 -3.68
N ASP A 526 5.41 -13.49 -4.17
CA ASP A 526 5.93 -12.13 -3.94
C ASP A 526 6.31 -11.87 -2.47
N ARG A 527 5.45 -12.31 -1.53
CA ARG A 527 5.69 -12.18 -0.08
C ARG A 527 6.88 -12.99 0.45
N GLN A 528 7.17 -14.14 -0.14
CA GLN A 528 8.29 -15.01 0.25
C GLN A 528 9.60 -14.43 -0.28
N GLU A 529 9.61 -13.98 -1.53
CA GLU A 529 10.76 -13.27 -2.10
C GLU A 529 11.06 -11.99 -1.33
N ALA A 530 10.04 -11.17 -1.07
CA ALA A 530 10.17 -9.95 -0.29
C ALA A 530 10.77 -10.21 1.10
N ALA A 531 10.31 -11.25 1.79
CA ALA A 531 10.84 -11.64 3.09
C ALA A 531 12.31 -12.07 3.01
N LEU A 532 12.68 -12.88 2.02
CA LEU A 532 14.06 -13.34 1.82
C LEU A 532 15.00 -12.17 1.51
N ARG A 533 14.59 -11.25 0.63
CA ARG A 533 15.37 -10.06 0.27
C ARG A 533 15.53 -9.12 1.45
N ALA A 534 14.44 -8.81 2.17
CA ALA A 534 14.50 -7.96 3.36
C ALA A 534 15.42 -8.58 4.44
N ALA A 535 15.31 -9.87 4.69
CA ALA A 535 16.21 -10.56 5.63
C ALA A 535 17.68 -10.55 5.15
N TYR A 536 17.94 -10.74 3.85
CA TYR A 536 19.30 -10.72 3.32
C TYR A 536 19.95 -9.33 3.40
N PHE A 537 19.30 -8.30 2.85
CA PHE A 537 19.85 -6.95 2.79
C PHE A 537 19.76 -6.20 4.14
N GLY A 538 18.81 -6.58 5.00
CA GLY A 538 18.78 -6.17 6.39
C GLY A 538 19.80 -6.89 7.29
N GLY A 539 20.64 -7.77 6.73
CA GLY A 539 21.73 -8.43 7.44
C GLY A 539 21.29 -9.39 8.56
N TYR A 540 20.10 -9.98 8.42
CA TYR A 540 19.61 -11.05 9.31
C TYR A 540 20.49 -12.32 9.26
N TYR A 541 21.10 -12.57 8.11
CA TYR A 541 21.97 -13.73 7.88
C TYR A 541 23.46 -13.47 8.19
N ASP A 542 23.83 -12.22 8.52
CA ASP A 542 25.22 -11.85 8.78
C ASP A 542 25.72 -12.34 10.13
N TRP A 543 27.04 -12.37 10.29
CA TRP A 543 27.70 -12.71 11.56
C TRP A 543 28.76 -11.67 11.95
N PRO A 544 28.55 -10.91 13.05
CA PRO A 544 27.33 -10.83 13.87
C PRO A 544 26.15 -10.28 13.05
N ARG A 545 24.91 -10.62 13.45
CA ARG A 545 23.69 -10.15 12.75
C ARG A 545 23.55 -8.64 12.86
N GLU A 546 23.21 -7.99 11.75
CA GLU A 546 22.94 -6.56 11.69
C GLU A 546 21.48 -6.22 12.05
N SER A 547 20.54 -7.11 11.75
CA SER A 547 19.14 -6.99 12.21
C SER A 547 18.57 -8.32 12.70
N THR A 548 17.61 -8.24 13.63
CA THR A 548 16.84 -9.35 14.18
C THR A 548 15.63 -9.70 13.29
N ALA A 549 15.01 -10.85 13.50
CA ALA A 549 13.80 -11.21 12.75
C ALA A 549 12.66 -10.22 13.03
N GLU A 550 12.57 -9.74 14.27
CA GLU A 550 11.59 -8.76 14.72
C GLU A 550 11.78 -7.44 13.97
N GLU A 551 13.01 -6.95 13.88
CA GLU A 551 13.36 -5.72 13.16
C GLU A 551 13.07 -5.77 11.65
N ILE A 552 13.23 -6.93 11.02
CA ILE A 552 12.85 -7.15 9.61
C ILE A 552 11.32 -7.24 9.46
N ALA A 553 10.64 -7.92 10.38
CA ALA A 553 9.19 -8.06 10.35
C ALA A 553 8.49 -6.71 10.52
N ASP A 554 9.01 -5.88 11.43
CA ASP A 554 8.54 -4.52 11.68
C ASP A 554 8.67 -3.66 10.42
N ALA A 555 9.84 -3.66 9.77
CA ALA A 555 10.07 -2.92 8.53
C ALA A 555 9.12 -3.37 7.40
N MET A 556 8.79 -4.66 7.36
CA MET A 556 7.85 -5.22 6.39
C MET A 556 6.36 -5.03 6.75
N GLY A 557 6.05 -4.53 7.95
CA GLY A 557 4.68 -4.38 8.43
C GLY A 557 3.94 -5.71 8.68
N ILE A 558 4.67 -6.77 9.02
CA ILE A 558 4.14 -8.12 9.31
C ILE A 558 4.59 -8.62 10.69
N SER A 559 4.00 -9.70 11.18
CA SER A 559 4.44 -10.30 12.46
C SER A 559 5.75 -11.12 12.31
N SER A 560 6.59 -11.19 13.34
CA SER A 560 7.78 -12.07 13.38
C SER A 560 7.45 -13.55 13.05
N PRO A 561 6.35 -14.15 13.57
CA PRO A 561 5.91 -15.47 13.12
C PRO A 561 5.59 -15.57 11.63
N THR A 562 4.94 -14.55 11.06
CA THR A 562 4.63 -14.48 9.62
C THR A 562 5.91 -14.40 8.81
N LEU A 563 6.87 -13.55 9.20
CA LEU A 563 8.19 -13.47 8.59
C LEU A 563 8.89 -14.84 8.63
N HIS A 564 8.99 -15.47 9.80
CA HIS A 564 9.62 -16.79 9.92
C HIS A 564 8.95 -17.86 9.06
N ASN A 565 7.62 -17.82 8.90
CA ASN A 565 6.92 -18.72 8.00
C ASN A 565 7.26 -18.45 6.53
N HIS A 566 7.32 -17.18 6.10
CA HIS A 566 7.74 -16.80 4.76
C HIS A 566 9.19 -17.20 4.49
N LEU A 567 10.11 -16.89 5.40
CA LEU A 567 11.52 -17.29 5.32
C LEU A 567 11.65 -18.81 5.23
N ARG A 568 10.95 -19.57 6.09
CA ARG A 568 11.02 -21.04 6.05
C ARG A 568 10.53 -21.60 4.72
N LYS A 569 9.40 -21.11 4.20
CA LYS A 569 8.87 -21.55 2.91
C LYS A 569 9.80 -21.17 1.77
N GLY A 570 10.26 -19.91 1.76
CA GLY A 570 11.17 -19.42 0.73
C GLY A 570 12.52 -20.13 0.73
N GLN A 571 13.13 -20.31 1.90
CA GLN A 571 14.34 -21.12 2.08
C GLN A 571 14.13 -22.56 1.66
N HIS A 572 12.97 -23.15 1.95
CA HIS A 572 12.65 -24.49 1.48
C HIS A 572 12.63 -24.55 -0.06
N GLU A 573 12.02 -23.58 -0.74
CA GLU A 573 12.03 -23.49 -2.20
C GLU A 573 13.44 -23.25 -2.78
N LEU A 574 14.27 -22.43 -2.12
CA LEU A 574 15.68 -22.25 -2.46
C LEU A 574 16.45 -23.56 -2.37
N LEU A 575 16.30 -24.28 -1.25
CA LEU A 575 16.95 -25.57 -1.01
C LEU A 575 16.43 -26.64 -1.98
N ARG A 576 15.12 -26.67 -2.24
CA ARG A 576 14.48 -27.56 -3.20
C ARG A 576 15.06 -27.34 -4.59
N THR A 577 15.14 -26.09 -5.04
CA THR A 577 15.71 -25.77 -6.36
C THR A 577 17.20 -26.10 -6.43
N PHE A 578 17.93 -25.92 -5.33
CA PHE A 578 19.36 -26.26 -5.25
C PHE A 578 19.64 -27.78 -5.22
N PHE A 579 18.83 -28.58 -4.52
CA PHE A 579 19.06 -30.01 -4.33
C PHE A 579 18.34 -30.90 -5.36
N ASP A 580 17.16 -30.53 -5.84
CA ASP A 580 16.36 -31.36 -6.75
C ASP A 580 16.76 -31.17 -8.22
N GLY A 581 17.52 -30.12 -8.55
CA GLY A 581 17.92 -29.77 -9.91
C GLY A 581 16.74 -29.44 -10.83
N PRO A 582 16.98 -28.90 -12.04
CA PRO A 582 15.93 -28.83 -13.04
C PRO A 582 15.55 -30.27 -13.40
N SER A 583 14.31 -30.68 -13.11
CA SER A 583 13.77 -31.94 -13.58
C SER A 583 13.93 -31.99 -15.10
N THR A 584 14.90 -32.76 -15.57
CA THR A 584 14.93 -33.22 -16.96
C THR A 584 13.68 -34.05 -17.14
N ASP A 585 12.65 -33.43 -17.70
CA ASP A 585 11.45 -34.13 -18.14
C ASP A 585 11.92 -35.05 -19.28
N GLU A 586 12.13 -36.33 -18.94
CA GLU A 586 12.45 -37.37 -19.90
C GLU A 586 11.24 -37.51 -20.83
N THR A 587 11.35 -36.88 -22.01
CA THR A 587 10.52 -37.21 -23.15
C THR A 587 10.60 -38.72 -23.38
N ARG A 588 9.46 -39.41 -23.22
CA ARG A 588 9.30 -40.76 -23.75
C ARG A 588 7.92 -40.99 -24.33
#